data_AF-A0A260ZWU9-F1
#
_entry.id   AF-A0A260ZWU9-F1
#
_cell.length_a   1.000
_cell.length_b   1.000
_cell.length_c   1.000
_cell.angle_alpha   90.00
_cell.angle_beta   90.00
_cell.angle_gamma   90.00
#
_symmetry.space_group_name_H-M   'P 1'
#
loop_
_entity.id
_entity.type
_entity.pdbx_description
1 polymer ?
#
loop_
_entity_poly.entity_id
_entity_poly.type
_entity_poly.pdbx_seq_one_letter_code
_entity_poly.pdbx_strand_id
1 'polypeptide(L)'
;MDHSLSYRKDIDIKLIDFEHTVQHTPAPESIRLAGWYRSLEVIEGKPFTVFDDYTSLVCLLMHCQNIKPFGNSWDTNLQLKRQFNNAPMAYFPEPKTEWIGRLYEEIKNQRTAGYDKSAIIEIFKNALEGVSPQSPISYTFTNGLFYID
;
A
#
# COMPACT_ATOMS: atom_id res chain seq x y z
N MET A 1 26.86 -22.59 33.38
CA MET A 1 27.13 -22.02 32.06
C MET A 1 25.79 -21.77 31.41
N ASP A 2 25.43 -20.50 31.29
CA ASP A 2 24.17 -20.04 30.74
C ASP A 2 24.34 -19.94 29.22
N HIS A 3 23.60 -20.78 28.48
CA HIS A 3 23.47 -20.68 27.03
C HIS A 3 22.15 -19.99 26.69
N SER A 4 22.04 -18.71 27.02
CA SER A 4 21.04 -17.85 26.39
C SER A 4 21.48 -17.58 24.95
N LEU A 5 21.00 -18.41 24.03
CA LEU A 5 21.00 -18.12 22.60
C LEU A 5 20.21 -16.82 22.40
N SER A 6 20.94 -15.71 22.31
CA SER A 6 20.45 -14.43 21.82
C SER A 6 20.04 -14.61 20.36
N TYR A 7 18.81 -15.05 20.14
CA TYR A 7 18.16 -14.92 18.85
C TYR A 7 17.85 -13.43 18.67
N ARG A 8 18.75 -12.70 17.99
CA ARG A 8 18.31 -11.53 17.22
C ARG A 8 17.31 -12.04 16.20
N LYS A 9 16.02 -11.97 16.53
CA LYS A 9 14.96 -12.25 15.57
C LYS A 9 14.78 -10.97 14.78
N ASP A 10 15.46 -10.85 13.66
CA ASP A 10 15.16 -9.78 12.72
C ASP A 10 13.74 -10.03 12.17
N ILE A 11 12.88 -9.00 12.20
CA ILE A 11 11.60 -9.06 11.48
C ILE A 11 11.91 -8.75 10.02
N ASP A 12 11.57 -9.70 9.14
CA ASP A 12 11.76 -9.59 7.70
C ASP A 12 10.41 -9.64 7.00
N ILE A 13 10.15 -8.66 6.12
CA ILE A 13 8.93 -8.58 5.31
C ILE A 13 9.32 -8.88 3.87
N LYS A 14 8.77 -9.98 3.33
CA LYS A 14 9.05 -10.42 1.96
C LYS A 14 7.80 -10.33 1.11
N LEU A 15 7.96 -9.85 -0.11
CA LEU A 15 7.00 -10.11 -1.18
C LEU A 15 7.13 -11.59 -1.56
N ILE A 16 6.03 -12.31 -1.47
CA ILE A 16 5.92 -13.73 -1.80
C ILE A 16 4.79 -13.92 -2.82
N ASP A 17 4.74 -15.11 -3.41
CA ASP A 17 3.69 -15.54 -4.33
C ASP A 17 3.58 -14.67 -5.60
N PHE A 18 4.30 -15.11 -6.64
CA PHE A 18 4.38 -14.43 -7.93
C PHE A 18 3.49 -15.09 -9.00
N GLU A 19 2.57 -16.01 -8.62
CA GLU A 19 1.82 -16.87 -9.54
C GLU A 19 1.02 -16.10 -10.60
N HIS A 20 0.60 -14.88 -10.28
CA HIS A 20 -0.16 -14.00 -11.18
C HIS A 20 0.64 -12.81 -11.73
N THR A 21 1.96 -12.79 -11.52
CA THR A 21 2.82 -11.78 -12.14
C THR A 21 3.05 -12.10 -13.61
N VAL A 22 3.14 -11.05 -14.41
CA VAL A 22 3.24 -11.12 -15.86
C VAL A 22 4.34 -10.19 -16.33
N GLN A 23 4.96 -10.52 -17.46
CA GLN A 23 5.92 -9.63 -18.09
C GLN A 23 5.23 -8.31 -18.46
N HIS A 24 5.81 -7.18 -18.05
CA HIS A 24 5.20 -5.87 -18.29
C HIS A 24 5.16 -5.48 -19.77
N THR A 25 6.07 -6.03 -20.58
CA THR A 25 6.18 -5.73 -22.00
C THR A 25 6.02 -7.00 -22.83
N PRO A 26 5.00 -7.10 -23.70
CA PRO A 26 3.93 -6.12 -23.96
C PRO A 26 3.01 -5.91 -22.75
N ALA A 27 2.30 -4.77 -22.70
CA ALA A 27 1.40 -4.47 -21.59
C ALA A 27 0.39 -5.62 -21.40
N PRO A 28 0.25 -6.15 -20.17
CA PRO A 28 -0.61 -7.31 -19.94
C PRO A 28 -2.09 -6.92 -20.10
N GLU A 29 -2.87 -7.85 -20.65
CA GLU A 29 -4.32 -7.69 -20.74
C GLU A 29 -4.94 -7.62 -19.33
N SER A 30 -5.90 -6.71 -19.15
CA SER A 30 -6.67 -6.67 -17.91
C SER A 30 -7.96 -7.47 -18.08
N ILE A 31 -8.18 -8.42 -17.17
CA ILE A 31 -9.52 -9.00 -16.96
C ILE A 31 -10.24 -8.07 -15.99
N ARG A 32 -11.46 -7.62 -16.34
CA ARG A 32 -12.32 -6.81 -15.48
C ARG A 32 -12.72 -7.58 -14.22
N LEU A 33 -11.82 -7.58 -13.24
CA LEU A 33 -12.00 -8.19 -11.93
C LEU A 33 -11.99 -7.07 -10.90
N ALA A 34 -13.07 -6.97 -10.11
CA ALA A 34 -13.07 -6.06 -8.96
C ALA A 34 -12.29 -6.68 -7.81
N GLY A 35 -11.56 -5.84 -7.09
CA GLY A 35 -10.85 -6.22 -5.88
C GLY A 35 -10.51 -4.97 -5.09
N TRP A 36 -10.60 -5.05 -3.76
CA TRP A 36 -10.30 -3.91 -2.89
C TRP A 36 -8.87 -3.38 -3.09
N TYR A 37 -7.92 -4.26 -3.43
CA TYR A 37 -6.52 -3.92 -3.70
C TYR A 37 -6.26 -3.36 -5.11
N ARG A 38 -7.19 -3.54 -6.07
CA ARG A 38 -6.96 -3.14 -7.47
C ARG A 38 -7.17 -1.64 -7.67
N SER A 39 -6.46 -1.04 -8.62
CA SER A 39 -6.71 0.35 -9.01
C SER A 39 -8.08 0.54 -9.69
N LEU A 40 -8.55 1.79 -9.75
CA LEU A 40 -9.76 2.13 -10.50
C LEU A 40 -9.57 1.86 -12.00
N GLU A 41 -8.38 2.18 -12.52
CA GLU A 41 -8.00 2.00 -13.92
C GLU A 41 -8.15 0.56 -14.39
N VAL A 42 -7.63 -0.39 -13.62
CA VAL A 42 -7.72 -1.83 -13.94
C VAL A 42 -9.16 -2.31 -13.89
N ILE A 43 -9.94 -1.86 -12.91
CA ILE A 43 -11.36 -2.23 -12.79
C ILE A 43 -12.16 -1.70 -13.99
N GLU A 44 -11.81 -0.53 -14.51
CA GLU A 44 -12.40 0.06 -15.71
C GLU A 44 -11.89 -0.58 -17.02
N GLY A 45 -10.91 -1.51 -16.93
CA GLY A 45 -10.42 -2.32 -18.03
C GLY A 45 -9.14 -1.81 -18.69
N LYS A 46 -8.40 -0.89 -18.06
CA LYS A 46 -7.09 -0.45 -18.56
C LYS A 46 -6.00 -1.49 -18.24
N PRO A 47 -4.96 -1.63 -19.09
CA PRO A 47 -3.82 -2.52 -18.83
C PRO A 47 -3.10 -2.20 -17.51
N PHE A 48 -2.49 -3.21 -16.91
CA PHE A 48 -1.67 -3.02 -15.71
C PHE A 48 -0.38 -2.24 -16.00
N THR A 49 0.01 -1.46 -15.01
CA THR A 49 1.21 -0.62 -14.94
C THR A 49 1.80 -0.72 -13.53
N VAL A 50 3.04 -0.24 -13.36
CA VAL A 50 3.69 -0.16 -12.03
C VAL A 50 2.88 0.67 -11.02
N PHE A 51 2.07 1.64 -11.48
CA PHE A 51 1.21 2.45 -10.61
C PHE A 51 0.07 1.65 -9.99
N ASP A 52 -0.30 0.51 -10.58
CA ASP A 52 -1.31 -0.40 -10.03
C ASP A 52 -0.78 -1.19 -8.84
N ASP A 53 0.52 -1.53 -8.85
CA ASP A 53 1.20 -2.12 -7.69
C ASP A 53 1.34 -1.10 -6.56
N TYR A 54 1.71 0.14 -6.87
CA TYR A 54 1.73 1.22 -5.88
C TYR A 54 0.32 1.53 -5.31
N THR A 55 -0.71 1.46 -6.15
CA THR A 55 -2.10 1.59 -5.68
C THR A 55 -2.46 0.44 -4.73
N SER A 56 -2.04 -0.78 -5.06
CA SER A 56 -2.23 -1.95 -4.20
C SER A 56 -1.50 -1.81 -2.85
N LEU A 57 -0.30 -1.22 -2.85
CA LEU A 57 0.43 -0.86 -1.63
C LEU A 57 -0.36 0.10 -0.74
N VAL A 58 -0.92 1.19 -1.31
CA VAL A 58 -1.78 2.11 -0.54
C VAL A 58 -2.98 1.37 0.05
N CYS A 59 -3.62 0.49 -0.73
CA CYS A 59 -4.73 -0.30 -0.24
C CYS A 59 -4.32 -1.18 0.95
N LEU A 60 -3.14 -1.81 0.88
CA LEU A 60 -2.61 -2.61 1.98
C LEU A 60 -2.32 -1.76 3.22
N LEU A 61 -1.74 -0.58 3.06
CA LEU A 61 -1.51 0.37 4.16
C LEU A 61 -2.82 0.77 4.84
N MET A 62 -3.85 1.09 4.06
CA MET A 62 -5.20 1.34 4.59
C MET A 62 -5.73 0.14 5.37
N HIS A 63 -5.60 -1.07 4.82
CA HIS A 63 -6.03 -2.29 5.48
C HIS A 63 -5.33 -2.50 6.84
N CYS A 64 -4.01 -2.30 6.90
CA CYS A 64 -3.23 -2.38 8.14
C CYS A 64 -3.68 -1.36 9.20
N GLN A 65 -4.17 -0.19 8.78
CA GLN A 65 -4.72 0.84 9.66
C GLN A 65 -6.23 0.67 9.92
N ASN A 66 -6.84 -0.44 9.49
CA ASN A 66 -8.28 -0.69 9.53
C ASN A 66 -9.13 0.39 8.84
N ILE A 67 -8.56 1.10 7.86
CA ILE A 67 -9.24 2.05 6.98
C ILE A 67 -9.80 1.24 5.80
N LYS A 68 -11.13 1.14 5.68
CA LYS A 68 -11.81 0.29 4.70
C LYS A 68 -12.77 1.10 3.84
N PRO A 69 -12.27 1.93 2.90
CA PRO A 69 -13.11 2.79 2.08
C PRO A 69 -13.89 2.01 1.00
N PHE A 70 -13.54 0.74 0.77
CA PHE A 70 -14.12 -0.08 -0.30
C PHE A 70 -15.09 -1.12 0.26
N GLY A 71 -16.14 -1.39 -0.51
CA GLY A 71 -17.17 -2.38 -0.18
C GLY A 71 -16.74 -3.81 -0.51
N ASN A 72 -17.44 -4.77 0.10
CA ASN A 72 -17.22 -6.21 -0.09
C ASN A 72 -17.95 -6.79 -1.32
N SER A 73 -18.85 -6.03 -1.96
CA SER A 73 -19.55 -6.48 -3.19
C SER A 73 -19.04 -5.75 -4.42
N TRP A 74 -19.09 -6.41 -5.58
CA TRP A 74 -18.62 -5.86 -6.86
C TRP A 74 -19.28 -4.52 -7.19
N ASP A 75 -20.62 -4.44 -7.10
CA ASP A 75 -21.39 -3.23 -7.45
C ASP A 75 -21.03 -2.03 -6.57
N THR A 76 -20.81 -2.26 -5.28
CA THR A 76 -20.44 -1.18 -4.34
C THR A 76 -18.97 -0.80 -4.48
N ASN A 77 -18.10 -1.75 -4.85
CA ASN A 77 -16.66 -1.52 -4.91
C ASN A 77 -16.27 -0.48 -5.96
N LEU A 78 -16.83 -0.56 -7.18
CA LEU A 78 -16.54 0.41 -8.23
C LEU A 78 -16.97 1.83 -7.85
N GLN A 79 -18.18 1.98 -7.30
CA GLN A 79 -18.68 3.29 -6.88
C GLN A 79 -17.84 3.88 -5.75
N LEU A 80 -17.52 3.08 -4.73
CA LEU A 80 -16.69 3.51 -3.61
C LEU A 80 -15.27 3.85 -4.04
N LYS A 81 -14.68 3.11 -4.99
CA LYS A 81 -13.39 3.46 -5.58
C LYS A 81 -13.42 4.76 -6.36
N ARG A 82 -14.51 5.05 -7.09
CA ARG A 82 -14.69 6.36 -7.74
C ARG A 82 -14.78 7.50 -6.72
N GLN A 83 -15.54 7.31 -5.64
CA GLN A 83 -15.65 8.30 -4.56
C GLN A 83 -14.28 8.55 -3.90
N PHE A 84 -13.58 7.48 -3.54
CA PHE A 84 -12.22 7.55 -3.01
C PHE A 84 -11.26 8.23 -3.98
N ASN A 85 -11.28 7.87 -5.27
CA ASN A 85 -10.37 8.45 -6.26
C ASN A 85 -10.58 9.95 -6.47
N ASN A 86 -11.83 10.41 -6.35
CA ASN A 86 -12.20 11.82 -6.48
C ASN A 86 -11.79 12.66 -5.27
N ALA A 87 -11.85 12.09 -4.06
CA ALA A 87 -11.54 12.81 -2.82
C ALA A 87 -10.80 11.91 -1.80
N PRO A 88 -9.56 11.48 -2.09
CA PRO A 88 -8.86 10.50 -1.26
C PRO A 88 -8.58 11.04 0.14
N MET A 89 -8.23 12.31 0.26
CA MET A 89 -7.93 12.97 1.54
C MET A 89 -9.12 12.99 2.52
N ALA A 90 -10.36 12.90 2.02
CA ALA A 90 -11.55 12.85 2.88
C ALA A 90 -11.59 11.61 3.78
N TYR A 91 -10.83 10.56 3.44
CA TYR A 91 -10.76 9.30 4.19
C TYR A 91 -9.61 9.28 5.22
N PHE A 92 -8.77 10.32 5.27
CA PHE A 92 -7.62 10.42 6.16
C PHE A 92 -7.63 11.72 6.98
N PRO A 93 -8.65 11.93 7.84
CA PRO A 93 -8.76 13.16 8.64
C PRO A 93 -7.75 13.23 9.79
N GLU A 94 -7.13 12.10 10.15
CA GLU A 94 -6.19 12.02 11.27
C GLU A 94 -4.74 12.25 10.80
N PRO A 95 -3.95 13.13 11.44
CA PRO A 95 -2.57 13.44 11.03
C PRO A 95 -1.68 12.20 10.86
N LYS A 96 -1.82 11.19 11.72
CA LYS A 96 -1.05 9.94 11.67
C LYS A 96 -1.34 9.06 10.43
N THR A 97 -2.43 9.34 9.72
CA THR A 97 -2.86 8.58 8.52
C THR A 97 -2.89 9.43 7.25
N GLU A 98 -2.79 10.75 7.38
CA GLU A 98 -2.88 11.72 6.28
C GLU A 98 -1.86 11.42 5.16
N TRP A 99 -0.65 11.00 5.54
CA TRP A 99 0.42 10.66 4.59
C TRP A 99 0.03 9.53 3.62
N ILE A 100 -0.86 8.61 4.00
CA ILE A 100 -1.38 7.54 3.13
C ILE A 100 -2.24 8.14 2.02
N GLY A 101 -3.08 9.12 2.36
CA GLY A 101 -3.87 9.88 1.38
C GLY A 101 -2.99 10.66 0.42
N ARG A 102 -1.98 11.36 0.94
CA ARG A 102 -1.00 12.10 0.12
C ARG A 102 -0.23 11.17 -0.81
N LEU A 103 0.15 9.99 -0.34
CA LEU A 103 0.80 8.96 -1.15
C LEU A 103 -0.09 8.53 -2.32
N TYR A 104 -1.39 8.30 -2.09
CA TYR A 104 -2.32 7.97 -3.15
C TYR A 104 -2.45 9.09 -4.20
N GLU A 105 -2.57 10.34 -3.75
CA GLU A 105 -2.64 11.49 -4.67
C GLU A 105 -1.39 11.62 -5.52
N GLU A 106 -0.22 11.43 -4.92
CA GLU A 106 1.06 11.44 -5.64
C GLU A 106 1.12 10.35 -6.72
N ILE A 107 0.78 9.10 -6.37
CA ILE A 107 0.72 7.98 -7.32
C ILE A 107 -0.27 8.27 -8.46
N LYS A 108 -1.45 8.83 -8.13
CA LYS A 108 -2.47 9.21 -9.12
C LYS A 108 -1.94 10.28 -10.08
N ASN A 109 -1.24 11.30 -9.58
CA ASN A 109 -0.66 12.36 -10.40
C ASN A 109 0.44 11.81 -11.32
N GLN A 110 1.36 11.01 -10.77
CA GLN A 110 2.47 10.41 -11.51
C GLN A 110 2.02 9.47 -12.62
N ARG A 111 0.85 8.82 -12.50
CA ARG A 111 0.28 8.00 -13.58
C ARG A 111 0.14 8.79 -14.89
N THR A 112 -0.14 10.09 -14.79
CA THR A 112 -0.24 11.00 -15.96
C THR A 112 1.02 11.82 -16.21
N ALA A 113 1.75 12.20 -15.16
CA ALA A 113 2.88 13.13 -15.26
C ALA A 113 4.24 12.43 -15.50
N GLY A 114 4.33 11.13 -15.27
CA GLY A 114 5.57 10.36 -15.30
C GLY A 114 6.01 9.91 -13.90
N TYR A 115 6.86 8.88 -13.86
CA TYR A 115 7.32 8.26 -12.62
C TYR A 115 8.40 9.09 -11.92
N ASP A 116 8.18 9.41 -10.65
CA ASP A 116 9.14 10.04 -9.74
C ASP A 116 9.23 9.27 -8.42
N LYS A 117 10.26 8.41 -8.34
CA LYS A 117 10.56 7.64 -7.13
C LYS A 117 10.88 8.54 -5.93
N SER A 118 11.53 9.68 -6.15
CA SER A 118 11.99 10.54 -5.06
C SER A 118 10.82 11.16 -4.32
N ALA A 119 9.79 11.60 -5.05
CA ALA A 119 8.55 12.11 -4.46
C ALA A 119 7.86 11.07 -3.56
N ILE A 120 7.76 9.82 -4.01
CA ILE A 120 7.19 8.72 -3.22
C ILE A 120 8.02 8.47 -1.95
N ILE A 121 9.34 8.39 -2.07
CA ILE A 121 10.23 8.15 -0.93
C ILE A 121 10.17 9.30 0.08
N GLU A 122 10.03 10.54 -0.39
CA GLU A 122 9.91 11.70 0.48
C GLU A 122 8.64 11.66 1.33
N ILE A 123 7.52 11.17 0.78
CA ILE A 123 6.30 10.94 1.56
C ILE A 123 6.54 9.90 2.66
N PHE A 124 7.24 8.79 2.36
CA PHE A 124 7.57 7.79 3.37
C PHE A 124 8.50 8.30 4.47
N LYS A 125 9.51 9.11 4.13
CA LYS A 125 10.43 9.70 5.11
C LYS A 125 9.74 10.62 6.11
N ASN A 126 8.65 11.25 5.69
CA ASN A 126 7.90 12.20 6.49
C ASN A 126 6.55 11.63 6.98
N ALA A 127 6.34 10.32 6.85
CA ALA A 127 5.06 9.67 7.16
C ALA A 127 4.71 9.71 8.66
N LEU A 128 5.71 9.50 9.52
CA LEU A 128 5.55 9.46 10.97
C LEU A 128 6.73 10.20 11.63
N GLU A 129 6.41 11.09 12.57
CA GLU A 129 7.42 11.82 13.33
C GLU A 129 8.33 10.86 14.11
N GLY A 130 9.64 11.06 14.02
CA GLY A 130 10.63 10.23 14.70
C GLY A 130 10.86 8.85 14.07
N VAL A 131 10.14 8.49 13.01
CA VAL A 131 10.33 7.22 12.29
C VAL A 131 11.12 7.47 11.02
N SER A 132 12.27 6.80 10.89
CA SER A 132 13.03 6.78 9.64
C SER A 132 12.80 5.46 8.89
N PRO A 133 12.45 5.48 7.60
CA PRO A 133 12.32 4.26 6.79
C PRO A 133 13.67 3.56 6.53
N GLN A 134 14.79 4.15 6.99
CA GLN A 134 16.11 3.52 6.97
C GLN A 134 16.49 2.91 8.33
N SER A 135 15.70 3.16 9.38
CA SER A 135 15.95 2.56 10.70
C SER A 135 15.52 1.08 10.71
N PRO A 136 16.15 0.26 11.57
CA PRO A 136 15.64 -1.08 11.86
C PRO A 136 14.19 -1.02 12.36
N ILE A 137 13.40 -2.06 12.05
CA ILE A 137 12.05 -2.22 12.58
C ILE A 137 12.15 -2.49 14.10
N SER A 138 11.61 -1.59 14.91
CA SER A 138 11.44 -1.78 16.34
C SER A 138 10.22 -2.68 16.60
N TYR A 139 10.32 -3.56 17.58
CA TYR A 139 9.20 -4.41 17.97
C TYR A 139 9.27 -4.85 19.43
N THR A 140 8.09 -5.08 20.00
CA THR A 140 7.90 -5.79 21.25
C THR A 140 7.38 -7.21 20.99
N PHE A 141 7.86 -8.19 21.78
CA PHE A 141 7.38 -9.57 21.74
C PHE A 141 6.70 -9.91 23.06
N THR A 142 5.38 -10.09 23.04
CA THR A 142 4.60 -10.45 24.24
C THR A 142 3.54 -11.49 23.92
N ASN A 143 3.34 -12.47 24.80
CA ASN A 143 2.38 -13.57 24.65
C ASN A 143 2.48 -14.33 23.30
N GLY A 144 3.69 -14.49 22.76
CA GLY A 144 3.90 -15.18 21.47
C GLY A 144 3.62 -14.34 20.24
N LEU A 145 3.30 -13.05 20.41
CA LEU A 145 2.96 -12.12 19.33
C LEU A 145 4.03 -11.02 19.22
N PHE A 146 4.32 -10.61 17.98
CA PHE A 146 5.13 -9.44 17.67
C PHE A 146 4.23 -8.23 17.48
N TYR A 147 4.62 -7.12 18.09
CA TYR A 147 4.00 -5.80 17.93
C TYR A 147 5.07 -4.89 17.40
N ILE A 148 4.85 -4.29 16.23
CA ILE A 148 5.78 -3.31 15.67
C ILE A 148 5.57 -2.00 16.44
N ASP A 149 6.65 -1.45 16.98
CA ASP A 149 6.65 -0.23 17.79
C ASP A 149 6.97 1.02 16.95
#